data_AF-A0A1H7F679-F1
#
_entry.id   AF-A0A1H7F679-F1
#
_cell.length_a   1.000
_cell.length_b   1.000
_cell.length_c   1.000
_cell.angle_alpha   90.00
_cell.angle_beta   90.00
_cell.angle_gamma   90.00
#
_symmetry.space_group_name_H-M   'P 1'
#
loop_
_entity.id
_entity.type
_entity.pdbx_description
1 polymer ?
#
loop_
_entity_poly.entity_id
_entity_poly.type
_entity_poly.pdbx_seq_one_letter_code
_entity_poly.pdbx_strand_id
1 'polypeptide(L)'
;MNVSSGAWDAAATVRALEGAIDVEWAADRGWAMPWRLPVADLELHHRDLVLPAMCPSGVRIRLRTASTRILLDAESVQLQGGPVFEAWCDLSVDGEVVRSTALGVAGVVFGGLPPGDKEIEIALPIVPAVRLRGLRTLDGEALHPLPDPRPRWTVYGSSISHGYEATPTQTWPATAARLLGRNLTNLGYGGACLLDPLVGRMLAKHPADFITLELGINVYNSAALRERTFLPAVHGLLAEIRSRQPDLPVTVLGPVFGGARETELADGMSEAFGDLTLGALREQLHDAVELRRKRGDTALTWIDGRELCSATDAAHGVLPDGLHPHAAHQQEMGRLYAELCGRC
;
A
#
# COMPACT_ATOMS: atom_id res chain seq x y z
N MET A 1 -23.28 -4.86 20.58
CA MET A 1 -23.08 -4.30 21.93
C MET A 1 -21.79 -3.49 21.89
N ASN A 2 -21.88 -2.17 22.03
CA ASN A 2 -20.74 -1.27 21.97
C ASN A 2 -20.04 -1.33 23.33
N VAL A 3 -18.92 -2.05 23.41
CA VAL A 3 -18.14 -2.13 24.65
C VAL A 3 -17.20 -0.93 24.65
N SER A 4 -17.64 0.15 25.30
CA SER A 4 -16.79 1.29 25.65
C SER A 4 -15.89 0.90 26.82
N SER A 5 -14.92 0.02 26.56
CA SER A 5 -13.87 -0.34 27.52
C SER A 5 -12.59 0.43 27.19
N GLY A 6 -11.78 0.71 28.20
CA GLY A 6 -10.42 1.22 27.99
C GLY A 6 -9.44 0.16 27.48
N ALA A 7 -9.89 -1.07 27.22
CA ALA A 7 -9.06 -2.15 26.72
C ALA A 7 -9.83 -3.00 25.70
N TRP A 8 -9.18 -3.23 24.56
CA TRP A 8 -9.61 -4.08 23.46
C TRP A 8 -8.70 -5.30 23.37
N ASP A 9 -9.31 -6.47 23.20
CA ASP A 9 -8.63 -7.68 22.76
C ASP A 9 -8.38 -7.65 21.24
N ALA A 10 -7.72 -8.68 20.70
CA ALA A 10 -7.45 -8.78 19.27
C ALA A 10 -8.73 -8.67 18.41
N ALA A 11 -9.83 -9.27 18.85
CA ALA A 11 -11.13 -9.21 18.16
C ALA A 11 -11.71 -7.79 18.09
N ALA A 12 -11.62 -7.03 19.18
CA ALA A 12 -12.06 -5.64 19.23
C ALA A 12 -11.15 -4.72 18.43
N THR A 13 -9.83 -4.92 18.49
CA THR A 13 -8.86 -4.16 17.68
C THR A 13 -9.09 -4.36 16.19
N VAL A 14 -9.36 -5.60 15.75
CA VAL A 14 -9.62 -5.89 14.32
C VAL A 14 -10.86 -5.16 13.78
N ARG A 15 -11.89 -4.94 14.60
CA ARG A 15 -13.08 -4.18 14.18
C ARG A 15 -12.81 -2.70 13.91
N ALA A 16 -11.65 -2.20 14.37
CA ALA A 16 -11.19 -0.84 14.14
C ALA A 16 -10.12 -0.74 13.04
N LEU A 17 -9.81 -1.85 12.34
CA LEU A 17 -8.85 -1.86 11.25
C LEU A 17 -9.45 -1.33 9.95
N GLU A 18 -8.63 -0.57 9.24
CA GLU A 18 -8.85 -0.14 7.86
C GLU A 18 -7.66 -0.59 6.99
N GLY A 19 -7.90 -0.84 5.70
CA GLY A 19 -6.85 -1.13 4.71
C GLY A 19 -6.35 -2.58 4.64
N ALA A 20 -6.85 -3.48 5.49
CA ALA A 20 -6.56 -4.92 5.38
C ALA A 20 -7.54 -5.61 4.41
N ILE A 21 -7.08 -6.65 3.72
CA ILE A 21 -7.92 -7.50 2.85
C ILE A 21 -8.56 -8.63 3.65
N ASP A 22 -7.79 -9.24 4.55
CA ASP A 22 -8.22 -10.36 5.36
C ASP A 22 -7.44 -10.40 6.68
N VAL A 23 -7.80 -11.30 7.60
CA VAL A 23 -7.16 -11.42 8.90
C VAL A 23 -6.94 -12.88 9.26
N GLU A 24 -5.69 -13.24 9.53
CA GLU A 24 -5.32 -14.54 10.09
C GLU A 24 -5.45 -14.51 11.61
N TRP A 25 -5.97 -15.59 12.18
CA TRP A 25 -6.22 -15.70 13.62
C TRP A 25 -5.40 -16.81 14.24
N ALA A 26 -4.89 -16.56 15.44
CA ALA A 26 -4.47 -17.62 16.34
C ALA A 26 -5.64 -18.59 16.61
N ALA A 27 -5.34 -19.88 16.82
CA ALA A 27 -6.35 -20.88 17.16
C ALA A 27 -7.14 -20.53 18.44
N ASP A 28 -6.48 -19.89 19.41
CA ASP A 28 -7.07 -19.44 20.67
C ASP A 28 -7.65 -18.01 20.60
N ARG A 29 -7.62 -17.37 19.43
CA ARG A 29 -7.99 -15.95 19.21
C ARG A 29 -7.15 -14.94 20.02
N GLY A 30 -5.99 -15.34 20.56
CA GLY A 30 -5.11 -14.48 21.35
C GLY A 30 -4.38 -13.41 20.54
N TRP A 31 -4.26 -13.59 19.23
CA TRP A 31 -3.77 -12.58 18.30
C TRP A 31 -4.46 -12.66 16.94
N ALA A 32 -4.37 -11.54 16.20
CA ALA A 32 -4.81 -11.42 14.83
C ALA A 32 -3.71 -10.77 13.97
N MET A 33 -3.49 -11.25 12.76
CA MET A 33 -2.54 -10.66 11.81
C MET A 33 -3.29 -10.16 10.58
N PRO A 34 -3.29 -8.84 10.31
CA PRO A 34 -3.87 -8.31 9.08
C PRO A 34 -3.05 -8.74 7.86
N TRP A 35 -3.75 -9.17 6.81
CA TRP A 35 -3.18 -9.57 5.54
C TRP A 35 -3.65 -8.65 4.42
N ARG A 36 -2.79 -8.45 3.42
CA ARG A 36 -3.11 -7.72 2.18
C ARG A 36 -3.39 -8.66 1.00
N LEU A 37 -3.68 -9.92 1.29
CA LEU A 37 -4.22 -10.96 0.40
C LEU A 37 -5.28 -11.76 1.17
N PRO A 38 -6.19 -12.48 0.48
CA PRO A 38 -7.10 -13.41 1.14
C PRO A 38 -6.32 -14.55 1.79
N VAL A 39 -6.54 -14.81 3.08
CA VAL A 39 -5.80 -15.85 3.83
C VAL A 39 -6.05 -17.24 3.25
N ALA A 40 -7.28 -17.48 2.77
CA ALA A 40 -7.66 -18.74 2.15
C ALA A 40 -6.94 -19.03 0.83
N ASP A 41 -6.39 -18.00 0.16
CA ASP A 41 -5.78 -18.11 -1.16
C ASP A 41 -4.24 -18.10 -1.11
N LEU A 42 -3.62 -17.97 0.07
CA LEU A 42 -2.16 -17.78 0.19
C LEU A 42 -1.33 -18.88 -0.50
N GLU A 43 -1.76 -20.14 -0.41
CA GLU A 43 -1.08 -21.29 -1.05
C GLU A 43 -1.19 -21.29 -2.59
N LEU A 44 -2.10 -20.48 -3.15
CA LEU A 44 -2.24 -20.32 -4.60
C LEU A 44 -1.24 -19.30 -5.18
N HIS A 45 -0.60 -18.50 -4.31
CA HIS A 45 0.32 -17.44 -4.71
C HIS A 45 1.78 -17.88 -4.59
N HIS A 46 2.64 -17.30 -5.43
CA HIS A 46 4.08 -17.46 -5.28
C HIS A 46 4.55 -16.87 -3.95
N ARG A 47 5.53 -17.50 -3.30
CA ARG A 47 6.06 -17.06 -2.00
C ARG A 47 6.53 -15.60 -2.02
N ASP A 48 7.14 -15.17 -3.12
CA ASP A 48 7.66 -13.79 -3.25
C ASP A 48 6.56 -12.73 -3.31
N LEU A 49 5.30 -13.11 -3.58
CA LEU A 49 4.13 -12.25 -3.43
C LEU A 49 3.56 -12.33 -2.01
N VAL A 50 3.51 -13.52 -1.42
CA VAL A 50 2.99 -13.75 -0.06
C VAL A 50 3.81 -13.01 1.01
N LEU A 51 5.13 -12.99 0.89
CA LEU A 51 6.04 -12.36 1.86
C LEU A 51 5.87 -10.84 2.00
N PRO A 52 5.75 -10.03 0.92
CA PRO A 52 5.39 -8.63 1.08
C PRO A 52 3.91 -8.45 1.48
N ALA A 53 3.01 -9.36 1.11
CA ALA A 53 1.58 -9.25 1.42
C ALA A 53 1.23 -9.45 2.91
N MET A 54 2.06 -10.16 3.68
CA MET A 54 1.89 -10.25 5.15
C MET A 54 2.22 -8.94 5.88
N CYS A 55 3.01 -8.05 5.27
CA CYS A 55 3.40 -6.79 5.90
C CYS A 55 2.24 -5.78 5.81
N PRO A 56 1.86 -5.07 6.88
CA PRO A 56 0.62 -4.32 6.94
C PRO A 56 0.75 -2.87 6.44
N SER A 57 1.57 -2.64 5.41
CA SER A 57 1.71 -1.30 4.80
C SER A 57 0.33 -0.74 4.37
N GLY A 58 -0.01 0.45 4.87
CA GLY A 58 -1.30 1.11 4.65
C GLY A 58 -2.45 0.64 5.56
N VAL A 59 -2.25 -0.40 6.39
CA VAL A 59 -3.22 -0.84 7.39
C VAL A 59 -3.12 0.05 8.62
N ARG A 60 -4.26 0.41 9.21
CA ARG A 60 -4.32 1.31 10.37
C ARG A 60 -5.48 1.00 11.30
N ILE A 61 -5.33 1.35 12.57
CA ILE A 61 -6.37 1.26 13.59
C ILE A 61 -6.98 2.65 13.78
N ARG A 62 -8.30 2.81 13.68
CA ARG A 62 -9.00 4.09 13.86
C ARG A 62 -9.99 4.06 15.04
N LEU A 63 -9.91 5.08 15.89
CA LEU A 63 -10.73 5.17 17.10
C LEU A 63 -10.91 6.61 17.61
N ARG A 64 -11.86 6.79 18.52
CA ARG A 64 -11.98 7.99 19.37
C ARG A 64 -11.70 7.65 20.82
N THR A 65 -11.03 8.56 21.52
CA THR A 65 -10.78 8.44 22.96
C THR A 65 -10.37 9.77 23.58
N ALA A 66 -10.69 9.95 24.87
CA ALA A 66 -10.13 11.05 25.66
C ALA A 66 -8.72 10.76 26.22
N SER A 67 -8.22 9.53 26.07
CA SER A 67 -6.95 9.07 26.64
C SER A 67 -5.76 9.93 26.25
N THR A 68 -4.89 10.19 27.21
CA THR A 68 -3.60 10.84 27.02
C THR A 68 -2.46 9.84 26.77
N ARG A 69 -2.73 8.54 26.95
CA ARG A 69 -1.75 7.45 26.92
C ARG A 69 -2.35 6.13 26.42
N ILE A 70 -1.92 5.69 25.24
CA ILE A 70 -2.40 4.46 24.60
C ILE A 70 -1.24 3.48 24.42
N LEU A 71 -1.49 2.19 24.63
CA LEU A 71 -0.59 1.09 24.33
C LEU A 71 -1.22 0.21 23.25
N LEU A 72 -0.54 0.08 22.12
CA LEU A 72 -0.78 -0.98 21.14
C LEU A 72 0.03 -2.21 21.54
N ASP A 73 -0.67 -3.30 21.87
CA ASP A 73 -0.09 -4.59 22.20
C ASP A 73 0.02 -5.42 20.91
N ALA A 74 1.22 -5.43 20.35
CA ALA A 74 1.53 -6.13 19.11
C ALA A 74 2.97 -6.63 19.11
N GLU A 75 3.23 -7.67 18.33
CA GLU A 75 4.58 -8.23 18.14
C GLU A 75 4.92 -8.35 16.66
N SER A 76 6.17 -8.07 16.32
CA SER A 76 6.71 -8.29 14.98
C SER A 76 6.86 -9.78 14.69
N VAL A 77 6.43 -10.21 13.50
CA VAL A 77 6.67 -11.56 13.01
C VAL A 77 8.11 -11.65 12.49
N GLN A 78 8.88 -12.58 13.04
CA GLN A 78 10.24 -12.86 12.61
C GLN A 78 10.26 -14.11 11.75
N LEU A 79 10.75 -13.98 10.52
CA LEU A 79 10.94 -15.12 9.61
C LEU A 79 12.28 -15.79 9.91
N GLN A 80 12.28 -17.11 10.05
CA GLN A 80 13.50 -17.87 10.33
C GLN A 80 14.53 -17.66 9.21
N GLY A 81 15.71 -17.16 9.57
CA GLY A 81 16.79 -16.84 8.62
C GLY A 81 16.53 -15.60 7.76
N GLY A 82 15.44 -14.87 8.02
CA GLY A 82 15.15 -13.60 7.35
C GLY A 82 15.84 -12.41 8.00
N PRO A 83 15.87 -11.26 7.30
CA PRO A 83 16.33 -10.00 7.89
C PRO A 83 15.44 -9.55 9.05
N VAL A 84 16.05 -8.86 10.01
CA VAL A 84 15.34 -8.20 11.11
C VAL A 84 15.05 -6.76 10.70
N PHE A 85 13.79 -6.36 10.80
CA PHE A 85 13.35 -4.99 10.52
C PHE A 85 12.88 -4.30 11.80
N GLU A 86 13.22 -3.02 11.91
CA GLU A 86 12.57 -2.15 12.90
C GLU A 86 11.14 -1.84 12.44
N ALA A 87 10.18 -2.15 13.30
CA ALA A 87 8.76 -2.05 13.01
C ALA A 87 8.24 -0.68 13.44
N TRP A 88 8.18 0.30 12.54
CA TRP A 88 7.74 1.66 12.88
C TRP A 88 6.23 1.84 12.80
N CYS A 89 5.61 2.37 13.85
CA CYS A 89 4.22 2.81 13.84
C CYS A 89 4.14 4.34 13.84
N ASP A 90 3.20 4.89 13.08
CA ASP A 90 2.91 6.33 13.09
C ASP A 90 1.56 6.59 13.77
N LEU A 91 1.50 7.62 14.60
CA LEU A 91 0.30 8.08 15.27
C LEU A 91 -0.16 9.41 14.70
N SER A 92 -1.43 9.47 14.33
CA SER A 92 -2.11 10.72 14.01
C SER A 92 -3.16 11.07 15.06
N VAL A 93 -3.29 12.37 15.35
CA VAL A 93 -4.34 12.96 16.20
C VAL A 93 -5.12 13.95 15.35
N ASP A 94 -6.44 13.76 15.25
CA ASP A 94 -7.33 14.64 14.46
C ASP A 94 -6.84 14.91 13.03
N GLY A 95 -6.26 13.87 12.40
CA GLY A 95 -5.76 13.91 11.02
C GLY A 95 -4.30 14.36 10.85
N GLU A 96 -3.66 14.83 11.92
CA GLU A 96 -2.25 15.28 11.89
C GLU A 96 -1.32 14.22 12.46
N VAL A 97 -0.25 13.89 11.73
CA VAL A 97 0.78 12.95 12.19
C VAL A 97 1.60 13.63 13.29
N VAL A 98 1.56 13.09 14.50
CA VAL A 98 2.22 13.70 15.68
C VAL A 98 3.44 12.92 16.16
N ARG A 99 3.58 11.64 15.78
CA ARG A 99 4.68 10.79 16.25
C ARG A 99 4.91 9.56 15.39
N SER A 100 6.18 9.23 15.19
CA SER A 100 6.62 7.90 14.76
C SER A 100 7.31 7.20 15.93
N THR A 101 7.04 5.92 16.16
CA THR A 101 7.67 5.15 17.25
C THR A 101 7.83 3.70 16.85
N ALA A 102 9.02 3.14 17.08
CA ALA A 102 9.30 1.74 16.85
C ALA A 102 8.53 0.84 17.84
N LEU A 103 7.96 -0.25 17.31
CA LEU A 103 7.32 -1.31 18.06
C LEU A 103 8.39 -2.13 18.78
N GLY A 104 8.35 -2.12 20.11
CA GLY A 104 9.22 -2.92 20.95
C GLY A 104 8.66 -4.30 21.25
N VAL A 105 9.40 -5.08 22.05
CA VAL A 105 9.01 -6.44 22.49
C VAL A 105 7.69 -6.45 23.28
N ALA A 106 7.36 -5.34 23.96
CA ALA A 106 6.15 -5.18 24.77
C ALA A 106 5.06 -4.34 24.07
N GLY A 107 5.16 -4.15 22.75
CA GLY A 107 4.28 -3.25 21.99
C GLY A 107 4.82 -1.82 21.90
N VAL A 108 3.93 -0.86 21.67
CA VAL A 108 4.27 0.57 21.54
C VAL A 108 3.34 1.45 22.38
N VAL A 109 3.95 2.33 23.19
CA VAL A 109 3.24 3.30 24.03
C VAL A 109 3.29 4.68 23.38
N PHE A 110 2.12 5.23 23.11
CA PHE A 110 1.92 6.62 22.69
C PHE A 110 1.46 7.44 23.90
N GLY A 111 2.36 8.22 24.49
CA GLY A 111 2.06 9.08 25.65
C GLY A 111 2.21 10.56 25.35
N GLY A 112 1.58 11.39 26.21
CA GLY A 112 1.56 12.84 26.04
C GLY A 112 0.60 13.29 24.94
N LEU A 113 -0.48 12.54 24.72
CA LEU A 113 -1.54 12.93 23.78
C LEU A 113 -2.38 14.06 24.40
N PRO A 114 -2.96 14.96 23.59
CA PRO A 114 -3.78 16.04 24.10
C PRO A 114 -5.00 15.49 24.87
N PRO A 115 -5.41 16.12 25.99
CA PRO A 115 -6.60 15.69 26.72
C PRO A 115 -7.87 16.00 25.93
N GLY A 116 -8.97 15.33 26.28
CA GLY A 116 -10.26 15.48 25.63
C GLY A 116 -10.46 14.53 24.45
N ASP A 117 -11.72 14.40 24.04
CA ASP A 117 -12.13 13.49 22.97
C ASP A 117 -11.54 13.93 21.63
N LYS A 118 -10.86 12.99 20.98
CA LYS A 118 -10.10 13.20 19.74
C LYS A 118 -10.11 11.93 18.90
N GLU A 119 -9.84 12.09 17.62
CA GLU A 119 -9.60 10.97 16.71
C GLU A 119 -8.15 10.52 16.79
N ILE A 120 -7.97 9.21 16.87
CA ILE A 120 -6.67 8.56 16.86
C ILE A 120 -6.62 7.60 15.67
N GLU A 121 -5.55 7.71 14.89
CA GLU A 121 -5.20 6.74 13.86
C GLU A 121 -3.78 6.23 14.14
N ILE A 122 -3.63 4.91 14.27
CA ILE A 122 -2.33 4.25 14.42
C ILE A 122 -2.05 3.49 13.12
N ALA A 123 -1.15 4.00 12.29
CA ALA A 123 -0.68 3.31 11.10
C ALA A 123 0.33 2.23 11.48
N LEU A 124 0.07 1.00 11.02
CA LEU A 124 0.90 -0.17 11.31
C LEU A 124 2.18 -0.17 10.46
N PRO A 125 3.21 -0.95 10.84
CA PRO A 125 4.48 -0.96 10.15
C PRO A 125 4.39 -1.30 8.65
N ILE A 126 5.23 -0.65 7.85
CA ILE A 126 5.40 -1.04 6.44
C ILE A 126 5.97 -2.44 6.35
N VAL A 127 6.95 -2.74 7.21
CA VAL A 127 7.63 -4.01 7.41
C VAL A 127 8.11 -4.03 8.87
N PRO A 128 8.19 -5.18 9.54
CA PRO A 128 7.70 -6.50 9.15
C PRO A 128 6.19 -6.64 9.37
N ALA A 129 5.66 -7.85 9.11
CA ALA A 129 4.33 -8.22 9.56
C ALA A 129 4.20 -8.14 11.09
N VAL A 130 2.99 -7.87 11.59
CA VAL A 130 2.73 -7.77 13.02
C VAL A 130 1.50 -8.60 13.43
N ARG A 131 1.58 -9.24 14.60
CA ARG A 131 0.44 -9.88 15.27
C ARG A 131 -0.10 -8.93 16.33
N LEU A 132 -1.36 -8.55 16.19
CA LEU A 132 -2.09 -7.68 17.10
C LEU A 132 -2.73 -8.50 18.21
N ARG A 133 -2.42 -8.18 19.47
CA ARG A 133 -3.01 -8.81 20.67
C ARG A 133 -4.09 -7.95 21.29
N GLY A 134 -4.00 -6.63 21.14
CA GLY A 134 -4.97 -5.71 21.70
C GLY A 134 -4.54 -4.26 21.66
N LEU A 135 -5.41 -3.39 22.18
CA LEU A 135 -5.15 -1.96 22.34
C LEU A 135 -5.72 -1.53 23.68
N ARG A 136 -4.99 -0.76 24.49
CA ARG A 136 -5.50 -0.29 25.77
C ARG A 136 -5.05 1.13 26.11
N THR A 137 -5.91 1.87 26.80
CA THR A 137 -5.55 3.11 27.48
C THR A 137 -4.82 2.78 28.77
N LEU A 138 -3.90 3.65 29.17
CA LEU A 138 -3.13 3.51 30.42
C LEU A 138 -3.68 4.40 31.55
N ASP A 139 -4.62 5.27 31.22
CA ASP A 139 -5.35 6.16 32.14
C ASP A 139 -6.82 5.74 32.35
N GLY A 140 -7.27 4.65 31.72
CA GLY A 140 -8.60 4.07 31.93
C GLY A 140 -9.71 4.68 31.09
N GLU A 141 -9.39 5.65 30.23
CA GLU A 141 -10.34 6.25 29.29
C GLU A 141 -10.89 5.24 28.29
N ALA A 142 -12.13 5.42 27.84
CA ALA A 142 -12.78 4.51 26.92
C ALA A 142 -12.20 4.60 25.49
N LEU A 143 -12.21 3.47 24.78
CA LEU A 143 -11.89 3.39 23.36
C LEU A 143 -13.18 3.16 22.56
N HIS A 144 -13.37 3.92 21.48
CA HIS A 144 -14.51 3.78 20.57
C HIS A 144 -14.03 3.56 19.13
N PRO A 145 -14.39 2.45 18.45
CA PRO A 145 -14.00 2.27 17.05
C PRO A 145 -14.55 3.40 16.18
N LEU A 146 -13.75 3.86 15.22
CA LEU A 146 -14.12 4.94 14.31
C LEU A 146 -14.04 4.46 12.85
N PRO A 147 -15.16 3.99 12.26
CA PRO A 147 -15.21 3.63 10.85
C PRO A 147 -14.77 4.80 9.96
N ASP A 148 -14.16 4.48 8.82
CA ASP A 148 -13.73 5.49 7.84
C ASP A 148 -14.73 5.68 6.70
N PRO A 149 -15.54 6.75 6.71
CA PRO A 149 -16.54 6.99 5.68
C PRO A 149 -15.94 7.58 4.39
N ARG A 150 -14.63 7.86 4.36
CA ARG A 150 -13.97 8.45 3.18
C ARG A 150 -14.06 7.50 1.98
N PRO A 151 -14.10 8.01 0.73
CA PRO A 151 -14.09 7.18 -0.47
C PRO A 151 -12.91 6.21 -0.48
N ARG A 152 -13.17 4.95 -0.77
CA ARG A 152 -12.18 3.87 -0.77
C ARG A 152 -11.28 3.97 -1.99
N TRP A 153 -9.99 3.91 -1.76
CA TRP A 153 -8.98 3.99 -2.80
C TRP A 153 -7.98 2.85 -2.64
N THR A 154 -7.91 2.01 -3.66
CA THR A 154 -6.96 0.88 -3.69
C THR A 154 -5.78 1.24 -4.59
N VAL A 155 -4.56 1.02 -4.10
CA VAL A 155 -3.33 1.17 -4.89
C VAL A 155 -2.69 -0.20 -5.04
N TYR A 156 -2.68 -0.76 -6.25
CA TYR A 156 -1.90 -1.96 -6.57
C TYR A 156 -0.57 -1.53 -7.17
N GLY A 157 0.55 -2.00 -6.62
CA GLY A 157 1.86 -1.51 -7.03
C GLY A 157 3.05 -2.33 -6.54
N SER A 158 4.23 -1.77 -6.76
CA SER A 158 5.53 -2.37 -6.49
C SER A 158 6.07 -2.02 -5.10
N SER A 159 7.38 -2.18 -4.90
CA SER A 159 8.12 -1.73 -3.72
C SER A 159 8.05 -0.22 -3.51
N ILE A 160 7.88 0.56 -4.58
CA ILE A 160 7.75 2.03 -4.50
C ILE A 160 6.46 2.39 -3.75
N SER A 161 5.35 1.73 -4.11
CA SER A 161 4.06 1.86 -3.43
C SER A 161 4.04 1.18 -2.05
N HIS A 162 4.85 0.14 -1.86
CA HIS A 162 5.03 -0.53 -0.56
C HIS A 162 5.66 0.41 0.48
N GLY A 163 6.72 1.15 0.09
CA GLY A 163 7.28 2.28 0.85
C GLY A 163 8.46 1.98 1.77
N TYR A 164 9.34 1.02 1.45
CA TYR A 164 10.43 0.54 2.34
C TYR A 164 11.34 1.63 2.94
N GLU A 165 11.53 2.77 2.27
CA GLU A 165 12.42 3.87 2.70
C GLU A 165 11.70 4.95 3.54
N ALA A 166 10.47 4.69 3.99
CA ALA A 166 9.59 5.65 4.66
C ALA A 166 8.99 5.06 5.95
N THR A 167 8.43 5.91 6.82
CA THR A 167 7.49 5.44 7.86
C THR A 167 6.07 5.31 7.28
N PRO A 168 5.14 4.57 7.92
CA PRO A 168 3.84 4.23 7.32
C PRO A 168 3.05 5.39 6.72
N THR A 169 3.01 6.55 7.37
CA THR A 169 2.25 7.73 6.91
C THR A 169 2.98 8.53 5.83
N GLN A 170 4.27 8.28 5.63
CA GLN A 170 5.13 9.01 4.69
C GLN A 170 5.16 8.38 3.28
N THR A 171 4.59 7.18 3.11
CA THR A 171 4.50 6.56 1.77
C THR A 171 3.71 7.46 0.81
N TRP A 172 4.03 7.42 -0.49
CA TRP A 172 3.29 8.22 -1.47
C TRP A 172 1.78 7.92 -1.46
N PRO A 173 1.30 6.65 -1.31
CA PRO A 173 -0.13 6.38 -1.23
C PRO A 173 -0.74 6.96 0.05
N ALA A 174 -0.08 6.84 1.21
CA ALA A 174 -0.61 7.38 2.46
C ALA A 174 -0.68 8.91 2.44
N THR A 175 0.35 9.56 1.89
CA THR A 175 0.39 11.02 1.74
C THR A 175 -0.72 11.50 0.80
N ALA A 176 -0.84 10.89 -0.39
CA ALA A 176 -1.90 11.21 -1.34
C ALA A 176 -3.30 10.95 -0.76
N ALA A 177 -3.50 9.86 -0.02
CA ALA A 177 -4.79 9.51 0.56
C ALA A 177 -5.25 10.56 1.57
N ARG A 178 -4.34 11.09 2.39
CA ARG A 178 -4.64 12.18 3.33
C ARG A 178 -5.02 13.46 2.59
N LEU A 179 -4.25 13.85 1.56
CA LEU A 179 -4.51 15.06 0.77
C LEU A 179 -5.81 14.99 -0.04
N LEU A 180 -6.17 13.80 -0.54
CA LEU A 180 -7.38 13.56 -1.32
C LEU A 180 -8.60 13.19 -0.47
N GLY A 181 -8.43 13.03 0.85
CA GLY A 181 -9.50 12.59 1.75
C GLY A 181 -10.04 11.20 1.41
N ARG A 182 -9.17 10.22 1.15
CA ARG A 182 -9.51 8.85 0.72
C ARG A 182 -9.15 7.80 1.79
N ASN A 183 -9.96 6.73 1.88
CA ASN A 183 -9.68 5.55 2.68
C ASN A 183 -8.76 4.60 1.88
N LEU A 184 -7.47 4.58 2.22
CA LEU A 184 -6.45 3.81 1.50
C LEU A 184 -6.52 2.31 1.83
N THR A 185 -6.45 1.49 0.78
CA THR A 185 -5.99 0.10 0.81
C THR A 185 -4.73 0.01 -0.05
N ASN A 186 -3.56 -0.08 0.60
CA ASN A 186 -2.28 -0.14 -0.11
C ASN A 186 -1.92 -1.58 -0.43
N LEU A 187 -1.93 -1.97 -1.69
CA LEU A 187 -1.53 -3.28 -2.21
C LEU A 187 -0.21 -3.18 -2.99
N GLY A 188 0.71 -2.33 -2.53
CA GLY A 188 2.10 -2.34 -2.96
C GLY A 188 2.80 -3.63 -2.49
N TYR A 189 3.25 -4.48 -3.39
CA TYR A 189 3.99 -5.71 -3.07
C TYR A 189 5.42 -5.61 -3.57
N GLY A 190 6.37 -5.51 -2.62
CA GLY A 190 7.77 -5.34 -2.93
C GLY A 190 8.32 -6.44 -3.83
N GLY A 191 8.70 -6.09 -5.06
CA GLY A 191 9.26 -7.03 -6.04
C GLY A 191 8.23 -7.93 -6.72
N ALA A 192 6.94 -7.83 -6.41
CA ALA A 192 5.93 -8.82 -6.79
C ALA A 192 4.71 -8.24 -7.54
N CYS A 193 4.77 -6.99 -8.02
CA CYS A 193 3.73 -6.43 -8.89
C CYS A 193 3.86 -6.95 -10.33
N LEU A 194 3.41 -8.20 -10.57
CA LEU A 194 3.60 -8.91 -11.84
C LEU A 194 2.31 -9.17 -12.63
N LEU A 195 1.24 -8.41 -12.34
CA LEU A 195 -0.08 -8.56 -12.98
C LEU A 195 -0.71 -9.94 -12.75
N ASP A 196 -0.48 -10.52 -11.56
CA ASP A 196 -1.00 -11.82 -11.17
C ASP A 196 -2.52 -11.92 -11.35
N PRO A 197 -3.03 -12.93 -12.10
CA PRO A 197 -4.47 -13.06 -12.35
C PRO A 197 -5.29 -13.18 -11.06
N LEU A 198 -4.76 -13.83 -10.02
CA LEU A 198 -5.44 -13.96 -8.73
C LEU A 198 -5.56 -12.62 -8.00
N VAL A 199 -4.54 -11.76 -8.10
CA VAL A 199 -4.62 -10.38 -7.59
C VAL A 199 -5.63 -9.57 -8.40
N GLY A 200 -5.67 -9.74 -9.73
CA GLY A 200 -6.69 -9.13 -10.57
C GLY A 200 -8.12 -9.51 -10.17
N ARG A 201 -8.38 -10.79 -9.88
CA ARG A 201 -9.68 -11.27 -9.37
C ARG A 201 -10.01 -10.70 -7.99
N MET A 202 -9.01 -10.53 -7.13
CA MET A 202 -9.18 -9.89 -5.84
C MET A 202 -9.56 -8.41 -6.02
N LEU A 203 -8.82 -7.65 -6.83
CA LEU A 203 -9.11 -6.25 -7.15
C LEU A 203 -10.52 -6.07 -7.72
N ALA A 204 -10.93 -6.93 -8.66
CA ALA A 204 -12.26 -6.87 -9.24
C ALA A 204 -13.38 -7.08 -8.22
N LYS A 205 -13.17 -7.93 -7.20
CA LYS A 205 -14.14 -8.19 -6.14
C LYS A 205 -14.07 -7.20 -4.98
N HIS A 206 -12.89 -6.63 -4.71
CA HIS A 206 -12.67 -5.73 -3.60
C HIS A 206 -13.40 -4.41 -3.87
N PRO A 207 -14.36 -4.02 -3.03
CA PRO A 207 -15.11 -2.79 -3.23
C PRO A 207 -14.20 -1.55 -3.14
N ALA A 208 -14.17 -0.75 -4.20
CA ALA A 208 -13.41 0.49 -4.26
C ALA A 208 -14.25 1.62 -4.89
N ASP A 209 -13.88 2.85 -4.61
CA ASP A 209 -14.40 4.03 -5.31
C ASP A 209 -13.36 4.56 -6.32
N PHE A 210 -12.09 4.21 -6.13
CA PHE A 210 -10.97 4.48 -7.03
C PHE A 210 -9.96 3.33 -6.98
N ILE A 211 -9.33 3.01 -8.11
CA ILE A 211 -8.15 2.14 -8.17
C ILE A 211 -7.00 2.85 -8.87
N THR A 212 -5.79 2.73 -8.33
CA THR A 212 -4.55 3.08 -9.02
C THR A 212 -3.71 1.84 -9.22
N LEU A 213 -3.26 1.62 -10.45
CA LEU A 213 -2.41 0.51 -10.87
C LEU A 213 -1.03 1.09 -11.20
N GLU A 214 -0.08 0.99 -10.27
CA GLU A 214 1.33 1.35 -10.50
C GLU A 214 2.09 0.14 -11.04
N LEU A 215 2.40 0.17 -12.33
CA LEU A 215 2.81 -1.02 -13.08
C LEU A 215 4.17 -0.84 -13.77
N GLY A 216 4.86 -1.96 -13.99
CA GLY A 216 6.00 -2.05 -14.92
C GLY A 216 7.33 -2.38 -14.27
N ILE A 217 7.72 -1.71 -13.18
CA ILE A 217 9.09 -1.85 -12.65
C ILE A 217 9.45 -3.27 -12.20
N ASN A 218 8.52 -4.03 -11.62
CA ASN A 218 8.79 -5.43 -11.24
C ASN A 218 8.78 -6.37 -12.45
N VAL A 219 8.02 -6.06 -13.49
CA VAL A 219 8.10 -6.77 -14.78
C VAL A 219 9.47 -6.57 -15.40
N TYR A 220 10.00 -5.34 -15.40
CA TYR A 220 11.37 -5.05 -15.84
C TYR A 220 12.41 -5.83 -15.01
N ASN A 221 12.36 -5.71 -13.68
CA ASN A 221 13.40 -6.28 -12.81
C ASN A 221 13.51 -7.82 -12.91
N SER A 222 12.41 -8.51 -13.19
CA SER A 222 12.34 -9.98 -13.24
C SER A 222 12.26 -10.55 -14.65
N ALA A 223 12.05 -9.70 -15.66
CA ALA A 223 11.65 -10.11 -17.01
C ALA A 223 10.48 -11.11 -17.03
N ALA A 224 9.57 -11.02 -16.04
CA ALA A 224 8.47 -11.98 -15.87
C ALA A 224 7.47 -11.94 -17.03
N LEU A 225 7.32 -10.78 -17.69
CA LEU A 225 6.50 -10.60 -18.88
C LEU A 225 7.32 -9.90 -19.96
N ARG A 226 7.01 -10.25 -21.21
CA ARG A 226 7.73 -9.82 -22.42
C ARG A 226 6.76 -9.10 -23.34
N GLU A 227 7.26 -8.51 -24.42
CA GLU A 227 6.47 -7.77 -25.41
C GLU A 227 5.17 -8.51 -25.79
N ARG A 228 5.24 -9.81 -26.04
CA ARG A 228 4.07 -10.63 -26.39
C ARG A 228 3.08 -10.83 -25.24
N THR A 229 3.52 -10.86 -23.98
CA THR A 229 2.70 -11.26 -22.83
C THR A 229 2.31 -10.09 -21.92
N PHE A 230 3.04 -8.98 -21.94
CA PHE A 230 2.80 -7.82 -21.08
C PHE A 230 1.48 -7.12 -21.40
N LEU A 231 1.29 -6.66 -22.65
CA LEU A 231 0.05 -5.97 -23.05
C LEU A 231 -1.21 -6.84 -22.87
N PRO A 232 -1.23 -8.13 -23.25
CA PRO A 232 -2.36 -9.00 -22.94
C PRO A 232 -2.64 -9.13 -21.43
N ALA A 233 -1.61 -9.18 -20.58
CA ALA A 233 -1.80 -9.22 -19.12
C ALA A 233 -2.42 -7.92 -18.59
N VAL A 234 -1.96 -6.75 -19.06
CA VAL A 234 -2.55 -5.44 -18.70
C VAL A 234 -4.02 -5.38 -19.13
N HIS A 235 -4.33 -5.77 -20.36
CA HIS A 235 -5.70 -5.82 -20.84
C HIS A 235 -6.58 -6.82 -20.09
N GLY A 236 -6.02 -7.97 -19.70
CA GLY A 236 -6.70 -8.97 -18.89
C GLY A 236 -7.04 -8.45 -17.50
N LEU A 237 -6.10 -7.78 -16.83
CA LEU A 237 -6.33 -7.16 -15.53
C LEU A 237 -7.44 -6.11 -15.59
N LEU A 238 -7.37 -5.18 -16.55
CA LEU A 238 -8.41 -4.15 -16.74
C LEU A 238 -9.78 -4.77 -17.06
N ALA A 239 -9.81 -5.81 -17.90
CA ALA A 239 -11.05 -6.51 -18.22
C ALA A 239 -11.65 -7.23 -17.00
N GLU A 240 -10.82 -7.86 -16.16
CA GLU A 240 -11.27 -8.51 -14.92
C GLU A 240 -11.89 -7.49 -13.97
N ILE A 241 -11.25 -6.33 -13.77
CA ILE A 241 -11.82 -5.23 -12.95
C ILE A 241 -13.16 -4.78 -13.52
N ARG A 242 -13.23 -4.47 -14.83
CA ARG A 242 -14.45 -4.01 -15.50
C ARG A 242 -15.58 -5.05 -15.48
N SER A 243 -15.27 -6.34 -15.41
CA SER A 243 -16.27 -7.41 -15.32
C SER A 243 -17.12 -7.36 -14.05
N ARG A 244 -16.60 -6.72 -12.99
CA ARG A 244 -17.27 -6.57 -11.69
C ARG A 244 -17.59 -5.12 -11.35
N GLN A 245 -16.78 -4.18 -11.84
CA GLN A 245 -16.85 -2.76 -11.52
C GLN A 245 -16.72 -1.94 -12.83
N PRO A 246 -17.77 -1.93 -13.67
CA PRO A 246 -17.70 -1.43 -15.05
C PRO A 246 -17.36 0.07 -15.16
N ASP A 247 -17.85 0.88 -14.22
CA ASP A 247 -17.71 2.35 -14.26
C ASP A 247 -16.67 2.88 -13.26
N LEU A 248 -15.94 1.99 -12.59
CA LEU A 248 -14.97 2.37 -11.55
C LEU A 248 -13.83 3.22 -12.13
N PRO A 249 -13.55 4.41 -11.57
CA PRO A 249 -12.36 5.17 -11.92
C PRO A 249 -11.08 4.37 -11.67
N VAL A 250 -10.31 4.12 -12.74
CA VAL A 250 -9.02 3.43 -12.69
C VAL A 250 -7.95 4.35 -13.24
N THR A 251 -6.89 4.59 -12.48
CA THR A 251 -5.68 5.26 -12.95
C THR A 251 -4.59 4.22 -13.19
N VAL A 252 -4.09 4.10 -14.41
CA VAL A 252 -2.84 3.40 -14.72
C VAL A 252 -1.70 4.39 -14.56
N LEU A 253 -0.86 4.14 -13.57
CA LEU A 253 0.34 4.90 -13.26
C LEU A 253 1.55 4.14 -13.81
N GLY A 254 2.25 4.74 -14.77
CA GLY A 254 3.49 4.18 -15.31
C GLY A 254 4.61 4.14 -14.27
N PRO A 255 5.72 3.43 -14.55
CA PRO A 255 6.87 3.41 -13.67
C PRO A 255 7.52 4.80 -13.62
N VAL A 256 8.02 5.17 -12.43
CA VAL A 256 8.86 6.37 -12.23
C VAL A 256 10.17 6.28 -13.02
N PHE A 257 10.96 7.36 -13.03
CA PHE A 257 12.28 7.34 -13.68
C PHE A 257 13.19 6.26 -13.05
N GLY A 258 13.74 5.37 -13.88
CA GLY A 258 14.51 4.19 -13.44
C GLY A 258 16.01 4.22 -13.75
N GLY A 259 16.57 5.37 -14.14
CA GLY A 259 17.99 5.49 -14.49
C GLY A 259 18.31 4.78 -15.81
N ALA A 260 19.38 3.97 -15.83
CA ALA A 260 19.77 3.18 -17.01
C ALA A 260 18.62 2.31 -17.56
N ARG A 261 17.70 1.85 -16.69
CA ARG A 261 16.52 1.04 -17.04
C ARG A 261 15.61 1.70 -18.08
N GLU A 262 15.67 3.01 -18.23
CA GLU A 262 14.90 3.73 -19.25
C GLU A 262 15.25 3.25 -20.67
N THR A 263 16.52 2.92 -20.91
CA THR A 263 17.06 2.59 -22.24
C THR A 263 17.81 1.26 -22.30
N GLU A 264 18.24 0.74 -21.16
CA GLU A 264 18.97 -0.52 -21.05
C GLU A 264 18.04 -1.62 -20.54
N LEU A 265 18.32 -2.86 -20.97
CA LEU A 265 17.65 -4.05 -20.46
C LEU A 265 18.30 -4.52 -19.16
N ALA A 266 17.57 -5.30 -18.36
CA ALA A 266 18.14 -5.97 -17.21
C ALA A 266 19.25 -6.96 -17.62
N ASP A 267 20.21 -7.20 -16.73
CA ASP A 267 21.36 -8.07 -17.00
C ASP A 267 20.91 -9.46 -17.50
N GLY A 268 21.49 -9.89 -18.62
CA GLY A 268 21.18 -11.19 -19.24
C GLY A 268 19.90 -11.21 -20.10
N MET A 269 19.21 -10.08 -20.25
CA MET A 269 18.01 -9.97 -21.09
C MET A 269 18.33 -9.54 -22.52
N SER A 270 17.41 -9.80 -23.45
CA SER A 270 17.58 -9.49 -24.87
C SER A 270 16.28 -9.06 -25.54
N GLU A 271 16.35 -7.97 -26.31
CA GLU A 271 15.24 -7.51 -27.16
C GLU A 271 14.79 -8.61 -28.15
N ALA A 272 15.73 -9.42 -28.64
CA ALA A 272 15.43 -10.54 -29.54
C ALA A 272 14.51 -11.59 -28.91
N PHE A 273 14.45 -11.65 -27.57
CA PHE A 273 13.57 -12.52 -26.82
C PHE A 273 12.29 -11.82 -26.33
N GLY A 274 12.13 -10.54 -26.64
CA GLY A 274 10.98 -9.71 -26.29
C GLY A 274 11.09 -9.05 -24.91
N ASP A 275 12.27 -9.01 -24.31
CA ASP A 275 12.46 -8.30 -23.04
C ASP A 275 12.36 -6.78 -23.25
N LEU A 276 11.83 -6.06 -22.27
CA LEU A 276 11.41 -4.66 -22.41
C LEU A 276 12.21 -3.75 -21.48
N THR A 277 12.60 -2.57 -21.98
CA THR A 277 13.10 -1.48 -21.14
C THR A 277 11.96 -0.85 -20.35
N LEU A 278 12.29 -0.07 -19.31
CA LEU A 278 11.31 0.68 -18.54
C LEU A 278 10.61 1.75 -19.39
N GLY A 279 11.33 2.35 -20.34
CA GLY A 279 10.76 3.27 -21.33
C GLY A 279 9.71 2.58 -22.20
N ALA A 280 10.03 1.41 -22.76
CA ALA A 280 9.10 0.64 -23.60
C ALA A 280 7.86 0.17 -22.82
N LEU A 281 8.02 -0.25 -21.55
CA LEU A 281 6.89 -0.58 -20.69
C LEU A 281 5.95 0.61 -20.47
N ARG A 282 6.51 1.81 -20.28
CA ARG A 282 5.74 3.05 -20.09
C ARG A 282 4.96 3.42 -21.34
N GLU A 283 5.57 3.34 -22.52
CA GLU A 283 4.90 3.56 -23.80
C GLU A 283 3.75 2.57 -24.02
N GLN A 284 3.99 1.27 -23.79
CA GLN A 284 2.96 0.25 -23.92
C GLN A 284 1.77 0.48 -22.98
N LEU A 285 2.02 0.89 -21.73
CA LEU A 285 0.94 1.21 -20.79
C LEU A 285 0.13 2.43 -21.24
N HIS A 286 0.79 3.49 -21.71
CA HIS A 286 0.12 4.67 -22.28
C HIS A 286 -0.78 4.28 -23.45
N ASP A 287 -0.24 3.57 -24.43
CA ASP A 287 -0.97 3.14 -25.62
C ASP A 287 -2.14 2.21 -25.27
N ALA A 288 -1.97 1.34 -24.26
CA ALA A 288 -3.04 0.48 -23.78
C ALA A 288 -4.22 1.29 -23.22
N VAL A 289 -3.95 2.33 -22.43
CA VAL A 289 -4.97 3.22 -21.87
C VAL A 289 -5.69 3.98 -22.99
N GLU A 290 -4.95 4.62 -23.89
CA GLU A 290 -5.53 5.38 -25.00
C GLU A 290 -6.37 4.50 -25.94
N LEU A 291 -5.91 3.27 -26.20
CA LEU A 291 -6.68 2.29 -26.97
C LEU A 291 -7.99 1.92 -26.27
N ARG A 292 -7.98 1.70 -24.95
CA ARG A 292 -9.20 1.35 -24.19
C ARG A 292 -10.18 2.53 -24.16
N ARG A 293 -9.69 3.76 -23.96
CA ARG A 293 -10.49 4.99 -24.04
C ARG A 293 -11.15 5.15 -25.41
N LYS A 294 -10.40 4.97 -26.50
CA LYS A 294 -10.94 4.98 -27.87
C LYS A 294 -12.02 3.93 -28.10
N ARG A 295 -12.00 2.83 -27.34
CA ARG A 295 -13.00 1.75 -27.37
C ARG A 295 -14.13 1.93 -26.35
N GLY A 296 -14.21 3.09 -25.68
CA GLY A 296 -15.34 3.49 -24.85
C GLY A 296 -15.14 3.42 -23.34
N ASP A 297 -13.96 3.04 -22.85
CA ASP A 297 -13.67 3.08 -21.39
C ASP A 297 -13.33 4.52 -20.96
N THR A 298 -14.34 5.29 -20.57
CA THR A 298 -14.19 6.70 -20.17
C THR A 298 -13.74 6.88 -18.72
N ALA A 299 -13.71 5.80 -17.93
CA ALA A 299 -13.33 5.81 -16.51
C ALA A 299 -11.88 5.34 -16.30
N LEU A 300 -11.03 5.47 -17.32
CA LEU A 300 -9.62 5.09 -17.30
C LEU A 300 -8.75 6.34 -17.45
N THR A 301 -7.71 6.46 -16.62
CA THR A 301 -6.75 7.56 -16.65
C THR A 301 -5.32 7.06 -16.76
N TRP A 302 -4.50 7.74 -17.56
CA TRP A 302 -3.05 7.52 -17.62
C TRP A 302 -2.34 8.62 -16.84
N ILE A 303 -1.35 8.24 -16.04
CA ILE A 303 -0.36 9.16 -15.46
C ILE A 303 1.02 8.61 -15.77
N ASP A 304 1.90 9.46 -16.29
CA ASP A 304 3.31 9.12 -16.47
C ASP A 304 4.01 9.16 -15.11
N GLY A 305 4.59 8.05 -14.67
CA GLY A 305 5.29 7.96 -13.37
C GLY A 305 6.44 8.97 -13.22
N ARG A 306 7.01 9.47 -14.33
CA ARG A 306 8.05 10.51 -14.30
C ARG A 306 7.53 11.86 -13.83
N GLU A 307 6.21 12.07 -13.83
CA GLU A 307 5.58 13.24 -13.20
C GLU A 307 5.64 13.18 -11.66
N LEU A 308 5.86 12.00 -11.08
CA LEU A 308 6.03 11.83 -9.64
C LEU A 308 7.50 11.82 -9.22
N CYS A 309 8.36 11.19 -10.02
CA CYS A 309 9.81 11.18 -9.82
C CYS A 309 10.53 11.18 -11.17
N SER A 310 11.10 12.32 -11.54
CA SER A 310 11.74 12.57 -12.83
C SER A 310 13.23 12.24 -12.83
N ALA A 311 13.86 12.33 -14.01
CA ALA A 311 15.32 12.26 -14.13
C ALA A 311 16.03 13.39 -13.37
N THR A 312 15.43 14.57 -13.33
CA THR A 312 15.95 15.72 -12.58
C THR A 312 15.89 15.48 -11.09
N ASP A 313 14.81 14.90 -10.58
CA ASP A 313 14.70 14.53 -9.16
C ASP A 313 15.74 13.47 -8.80
N ALA A 314 15.88 12.43 -9.62
CA ALA A 314 16.89 11.39 -9.44
C ALA A 314 18.32 11.98 -9.40
N ALA A 315 18.63 12.96 -10.25
CA ALA A 315 19.92 13.65 -10.25
C ALA A 315 20.17 14.45 -8.96
N HIS A 316 19.13 14.82 -8.21
CA HIS A 316 19.22 15.42 -6.88
C HIS A 316 19.38 14.39 -5.75
N GLY A 317 19.54 13.10 -6.06
CA GLY A 317 19.82 12.06 -5.09
C GLY A 317 18.59 11.55 -4.34
N VAL A 318 17.38 11.74 -4.87
CA VAL A 318 16.15 11.28 -4.20
C VAL A 318 15.98 9.75 -4.19
N LEU A 319 16.77 9.06 -5.02
CA LEU A 319 16.82 7.60 -5.15
C LEU A 319 18.16 7.06 -4.59
N PRO A 320 18.30 6.85 -3.27
CA PRO A 320 19.56 6.44 -2.64
C PRO A 320 20.18 5.16 -3.20
N ASP A 321 19.37 4.20 -3.66
CA ASP A 321 19.81 2.95 -4.28
C ASP A 321 19.63 2.94 -5.81
N GLY A 322 19.32 4.10 -6.40
CA GLY A 322 19.03 4.25 -7.82
C GLY A 322 17.66 3.72 -8.25
N LEU A 323 16.76 3.40 -7.31
CA LEU A 323 15.40 2.94 -7.64
C LEU A 323 14.32 3.42 -6.65
N HIS A 324 14.53 3.27 -5.35
CA HIS A 324 13.51 3.54 -4.33
C HIS A 324 13.61 4.98 -3.85
N PRO A 325 12.53 5.77 -3.92
CA PRO A 325 12.48 7.11 -3.36
C PRO A 325 12.66 7.11 -1.84
N HIS A 326 13.52 7.99 -1.32
CA HIS A 326 13.64 8.21 0.13
C HIS A 326 12.35 8.83 0.72
N ALA A 327 12.16 8.74 2.04
CA ALA A 327 10.97 9.25 2.75
C ALA A 327 10.46 10.64 2.34
N ALA A 328 11.35 11.62 2.16
CA ALA A 328 10.92 12.98 1.78
C ALA A 328 10.37 13.05 0.34
N HIS A 329 10.88 12.22 -0.58
CA HIS A 329 10.41 12.19 -1.96
C HIS A 329 9.18 11.31 -2.11
N GLN A 330 9.02 10.27 -1.29
CA GLN A 330 7.73 9.56 -1.17
C GLN A 330 6.57 10.51 -0.84
N GLN A 331 6.77 11.43 0.10
CA GLN A 331 5.76 12.45 0.44
C GLN A 331 5.52 13.43 -0.72
N GLU A 332 6.59 13.86 -1.39
CA GLU A 332 6.48 14.74 -2.56
C GLU A 332 5.73 14.07 -3.72
N MET A 333 6.03 12.80 -4.01
CA MET A 333 5.27 11.99 -4.97
C MET A 333 3.78 11.93 -4.59
N GLY A 334 3.46 11.78 -3.30
CA GLY A 334 2.08 11.80 -2.82
C GLY A 334 1.38 13.15 -3.05
N ARG A 335 2.09 14.27 -2.86
CA ARG A 335 1.60 15.62 -3.15
C ARG A 335 1.35 15.81 -4.64
N LEU A 336 2.33 15.46 -5.48
CA LEU A 336 2.23 15.56 -6.94
C LEU A 336 1.08 14.69 -7.48
N TYR A 337 0.94 13.47 -6.98
CA TYR A 337 -0.16 12.58 -7.35
C TYR A 337 -1.53 13.19 -7.01
N ALA A 338 -1.68 13.79 -5.82
CA ALA A 338 -2.91 14.46 -5.43
C ALA A 338 -3.24 15.64 -6.35
N GLU A 339 -2.25 16.43 -6.74
CA GLU A 339 -2.42 17.54 -7.69
C GLU A 339 -2.83 17.06 -9.08
N LEU A 340 -2.25 15.96 -9.57
CA LEU A 340 -2.61 15.37 -10.85
C LEU A 340 -4.05 14.84 -10.83
N CYS A 341 -4.47 14.17 -9.76
CA CYS A 341 -5.86 13.73 -9.60
C CYS A 341 -6.86 14.89 -9.60
N GLY A 342 -6.49 16.06 -9.07
CA GLY A 342 -7.34 17.25 -9.08
C GLY A 342 -7.48 17.94 -10.45
N ARG A 343 -6.63 17.58 -11.42
CA ARG A 343 -6.66 18.12 -12.79
C ARG A 343 -7.43 17.23 -13.77
N CYS A 344 -7.69 15.98 -13.41
CA CYS A 344 -8.28 14.95 -14.28
C CYS A 344 -9.81 14.92 -14.28
#